data_AF-A0A643BLM4-F1
#
_entry.id   AF-A0A643BLM4-F1
#
_cell.length_a   1.000
_cell.length_b   1.000
_cell.length_c   1.000
_cell.angle_alpha   90.00
_cell.angle_beta   90.00
_cell.angle_gamma   90.00
#
_symmetry.space_group_name_H-M   'P 1'
#
loop_
_entity.id
_entity.type
_entity.pdbx_description
1 polymer ?
#
loop_
_entity_poly.entity_id
_entity_poly.type
_entity_poly.pdbx_seq_one_letter_code
_entity_poly.pdbx_strand_id
1 'polypeptide(L)'
;MPMKANRIEPRSQKTKRWKKDSPWILHIFNHKCCVTSITGCYSCQWKIKQEKKSKRGPYCSWRERLFYPCLVISFCMSVLLLFVWIESSNEYFGFDWVIFLGTGFWFFWSIVLLSFFGILAAYTSLLLVLGSLLLWEGIELYLHWCHKILILLVILTCSFFFWILFTYWKDRWLTVGLSLQVFAPYIHLSSISVMVMLSWPVAFYLIYLEGEGRIRRYQMTCYERKRNKRSLQVAIGVPFFLILLCLYLLPLGIYSPCIQEKDKLGPKPNFFGHRGAPMLGPENTMMAFEKAVEHGAFGLESDVQM
;
A
#
# COMPACT_ATOMS: atom_id res chain seq x y z
N MET A 1 -62.12 -64.84 -15.02
CA MET A 1 -62.68 -63.81 -15.94
C MET A 1 -64.17 -63.65 -15.60
N PRO A 2 -64.79 -62.45 -15.67
CA PRO A 2 -64.37 -61.24 -16.40
C PRO A 2 -64.40 -59.89 -15.64
N MET A 3 -63.67 -58.93 -16.25
CA MET A 3 -63.87 -57.47 -16.47
C MET A 3 -64.45 -56.57 -15.35
N LYS A 4 -63.67 -55.61 -14.82
CA LYS A 4 -63.32 -54.25 -15.32
C LYS A 4 -64.45 -53.21 -15.22
N ALA A 5 -64.23 -52.18 -14.40
CA ALA A 5 -64.64 -50.80 -14.70
C ALA A 5 -63.70 -49.79 -13.99
N ASN A 6 -63.06 -48.94 -14.81
CA ASN A 6 -62.20 -47.82 -14.43
C ASN A 6 -63.03 -46.63 -13.89
N ARG A 7 -62.48 -45.87 -12.93
CA ARG A 7 -62.79 -44.43 -12.80
C ARG A 7 -61.71 -43.64 -12.03
N ILE A 8 -60.92 -42.89 -12.82
CA ILE A 8 -60.55 -41.46 -12.70
C ILE A 8 -60.01 -40.92 -11.34
N GLU A 9 -58.78 -40.38 -11.40
CA GLU A 9 -58.05 -39.62 -10.36
C GLU A 9 -58.84 -38.45 -9.73
N PRO A 10 -58.39 -37.98 -8.55
CA PRO A 10 -57.77 -36.66 -8.58
C PRO A 10 -56.44 -36.56 -7.80
N ARG A 11 -55.51 -35.91 -8.50
CA ARG A 11 -54.30 -35.22 -8.06
C ARG A 11 -54.51 -34.43 -6.75
N SER A 12 -53.79 -34.76 -5.67
CA SER A 12 -53.56 -33.88 -4.51
C SER A 12 -52.07 -33.90 -4.14
N GLN A 13 -51.34 -32.87 -4.56
CA GLN A 13 -50.87 -31.76 -3.74
C GLN A 13 -49.85 -32.11 -2.64
N LYS A 14 -48.61 -31.71 -2.94
CA LYS A 14 -47.70 -30.95 -2.06
C LYS A 14 -47.27 -31.64 -0.75
N THR A 15 -46.07 -32.21 -0.82
CA THR A 15 -45.02 -31.80 0.11
C THR A 15 -43.74 -31.57 -0.66
N LYS A 16 -43.69 -30.37 -1.25
CA LYS A 16 -42.46 -29.70 -1.69
C LYS A 16 -41.53 -29.61 -0.48
N ARG A 17 -40.72 -30.65 -0.25
CA ARG A 17 -39.56 -30.58 0.64
C ARG A 17 -38.50 -29.75 -0.11
N TRP A 18 -38.72 -28.43 -0.14
CA TRP A 18 -37.65 -27.48 -0.42
C TRP A 18 -36.65 -27.67 0.71
N LYS A 19 -35.69 -28.56 0.45
CA LYS A 19 -34.47 -28.65 1.22
C LYS A 19 -33.89 -27.25 1.26
N LYS A 20 -33.84 -26.71 2.47
CA LYS A 20 -33.12 -25.50 2.88
C LYS A 20 -31.60 -25.77 2.80
N ASP A 21 -31.13 -26.36 1.70
CA ASP A 21 -29.74 -26.70 1.47
C ASP A 21 -29.23 -25.75 0.38
N SER A 22 -28.67 -24.58 0.74
CA SER A 22 -27.74 -23.87 -0.16
C SER A 22 -27.05 -22.58 0.33
N PRO A 23 -27.00 -22.16 1.62
CA PRO A 23 -26.07 -21.08 2.00
C PRO A 23 -24.62 -21.47 1.66
N TRP A 24 -24.27 -22.72 1.96
CA TRP A 24 -22.95 -23.30 1.67
C TRP A 24 -22.68 -23.50 0.18
N ILE A 25 -23.68 -23.88 -0.61
CA ILE A 25 -23.51 -24.09 -2.06
C ILE A 25 -23.30 -22.74 -2.76
N LEU A 26 -24.07 -21.72 -2.38
CA LEU A 26 -23.88 -20.35 -2.87
C LEU A 26 -22.50 -19.81 -2.43
N HIS A 27 -22.09 -20.08 -1.19
CA HIS A 27 -20.77 -19.69 -0.68
C HIS A 27 -19.63 -20.37 -1.45
N ILE A 28 -19.73 -21.67 -1.74
CA ILE A 28 -18.73 -22.41 -2.53
C ILE A 28 -18.69 -21.90 -3.98
N PHE A 29 -19.85 -21.59 -4.57
CA PHE A 29 -19.92 -21.07 -5.94
C PHE A 29 -19.35 -19.65 -6.03
N ASN A 30 -19.69 -18.79 -5.07
CA ASN A 30 -19.14 -17.44 -4.94
C ASN A 30 -17.63 -17.48 -4.69
N HIS A 31 -17.15 -18.40 -3.86
CA HIS A 31 -15.73 -18.60 -3.61
C HIS A 31 -14.98 -19.02 -4.89
N LYS A 32 -15.49 -20.03 -5.61
CA LYS A 32 -14.90 -20.46 -6.89
C LYS A 32 -14.92 -19.36 -7.95
N CYS A 33 -16.00 -18.58 -8.02
CA CYS A 33 -16.10 -17.43 -8.91
C CYS A 33 -15.06 -16.36 -8.54
N CYS A 34 -14.98 -15.98 -7.26
CA CYS A 34 -14.02 -15.01 -6.73
C CYS A 34 -12.58 -15.42 -7.05
N VAL A 35 -12.20 -16.67 -6.76
CA VAL A 35 -10.86 -17.19 -7.07
C VAL A 35 -10.57 -17.17 -8.57
N THR A 36 -11.55 -17.50 -9.41
CA THR A 36 -11.41 -17.46 -10.87
C THR A 36 -11.26 -16.03 -11.37
N SER A 37 -12.00 -15.07 -10.81
CA SER A 37 -11.89 -13.65 -11.13
C SER A 37 -10.53 -13.08 -10.71
N ILE A 38 -10.05 -13.38 -9.49
CA ILE A 38 -8.74 -12.95 -9.00
C ILE A 38 -7.63 -13.54 -9.88
N THR A 39 -7.69 -14.84 -10.17
CA THR A 39 -6.74 -15.51 -11.05
C THR A 39 -6.80 -14.92 -12.45
N GLY A 40 -7.99 -14.66 -12.99
CA GLY A 40 -8.20 -14.03 -14.29
C GLY A 40 -7.58 -12.64 -14.38
N CYS A 41 -7.76 -11.79 -13.38
CA CYS A 41 -7.17 -10.45 -13.33
C CYS A 41 -5.64 -10.47 -13.25
N TYR A 42 -5.04 -11.41 -12.50
CA TYR A 42 -3.59 -11.47 -12.31
C TYR A 42 -2.85 -12.21 -13.46
N SER A 43 -3.44 -13.29 -13.97
CA SER A 43 -2.84 -14.16 -14.99
C SER A 43 -3.34 -13.89 -16.42
N CYS A 44 -4.35 -13.04 -16.57
CA CYS A 44 -5.13 -12.84 -17.81
C CYS A 44 -5.76 -14.12 -18.38
N GLN A 45 -5.83 -15.20 -17.58
CA GLN A 45 -6.45 -16.47 -17.97
C GLN A 45 -7.79 -16.66 -17.27
N TRP A 46 -8.88 -16.50 -18.02
CA TRP A 46 -10.25 -16.66 -17.52
C TRP A 46 -10.77 -18.10 -17.54
N LYS A 47 -9.90 -19.07 -17.87
CA LYS A 47 -10.29 -20.49 -17.91
C LYS A 47 -10.32 -21.08 -16.50
N ILE A 48 -11.46 -21.69 -16.14
CA ILE A 48 -11.62 -22.48 -14.92
C ILE A 48 -10.68 -23.68 -15.00
N LYS A 49 -9.45 -23.53 -14.52
CA LYS A 49 -8.55 -24.66 -14.30
C LYS A 49 -9.08 -25.37 -13.06
N GLN A 50 -9.58 -26.60 -13.22
CA GLN A 50 -9.85 -27.46 -12.07
C GLN A 50 -8.57 -27.57 -11.23
N GLU A 51 -8.72 -27.28 -9.94
CA GLU A 51 -7.71 -27.29 -8.91
C GLU A 51 -6.79 -28.52 -9.05
N LYS A 52 -5.61 -28.33 -9.64
CA LYS A 52 -4.46 -29.05 -9.12
C LYS A 52 -4.00 -28.26 -7.90
N LYS A 53 -4.62 -28.51 -6.73
CA LYS A 53 -3.94 -28.24 -5.45
C LYS A 53 -2.58 -28.93 -5.56
N SER A 54 -1.51 -28.16 -5.68
CA SER A 54 -0.19 -28.75 -5.86
C SER A 54 0.13 -29.53 -4.59
N LYS A 55 0.06 -30.86 -4.67
CA LYS A 55 0.49 -31.78 -3.60
C LYS A 55 2.02 -31.77 -3.41
N ARG A 56 2.74 -30.91 -4.13
CA ARG A 56 4.20 -30.80 -4.14
C ARG A 56 4.55 -29.32 -4.13
N GLY A 57 5.47 -28.96 -3.24
CA GLY A 57 5.81 -27.60 -2.83
C GLY A 57 6.29 -26.64 -3.94
N PRO A 58 6.73 -25.44 -3.55
CA PRO A 58 6.80 -24.26 -4.41
C PRO A 58 7.99 -24.34 -5.36
N TYR A 59 7.86 -25.10 -6.44
CA TYR A 59 8.72 -24.91 -7.61
C TYR A 59 8.06 -23.89 -8.54
N CYS A 60 7.96 -22.65 -8.06
CA CYS A 60 7.74 -21.52 -8.95
C CYS A 60 8.93 -21.44 -9.92
N SER A 61 8.65 -21.21 -11.21
CA SER A 61 9.71 -20.88 -12.17
C SER A 61 10.57 -19.74 -11.61
N TRP A 62 11.89 -19.80 -11.79
CA TRP A 62 12.83 -18.74 -11.33
C TRP A 62 12.39 -17.34 -11.76
N ARG A 63 11.68 -17.23 -12.90
CA ARG A 63 11.08 -15.99 -13.38
C ARG A 63 10.01 -15.45 -12.43
N GLU A 64 9.01 -16.24 -12.04
CA GLU A 64 7.94 -15.78 -11.13
C GLU A 64 8.49 -15.36 -9.76
N ARG A 65 9.54 -16.06 -9.29
CA ARG A 65 10.23 -15.71 -8.04
C ARG A 65 10.94 -14.36 -8.10
N LEU A 66 11.40 -13.94 -9.27
CA LEU A 66 12.02 -12.62 -9.47
C LEU A 66 10.96 -11.51 -9.62
N PHE A 67 9.87 -11.80 -10.34
CA PHE A 67 8.85 -10.80 -10.65
C PHE A 67 8.01 -10.36 -9.45
N TYR A 68 7.80 -11.23 -8.46
CA TYR A 68 7.07 -10.83 -7.25
C TYR A 68 7.83 -9.75 -6.43
N PRO A 69 9.13 -9.90 -6.12
CA PRO A 69 9.93 -8.80 -5.59
C PRO A 69 9.94 -7.56 -6.48
N CYS A 70 10.03 -7.69 -7.81
CA CYS A 70 9.94 -6.54 -8.71
C CYS A 70 8.59 -5.81 -8.59
N LEU A 71 7.48 -6.53 -8.43
CA LEU A 71 6.16 -5.94 -8.18
C LEU A 71 6.15 -5.15 -6.85
N VAL A 72 6.71 -5.72 -5.78
CA VAL A 72 6.84 -5.03 -4.49
C VAL A 72 7.68 -3.75 -4.62
N ILE A 73 8.84 -3.84 -5.29
CA ILE A 73 9.71 -2.67 -5.54
C ILE A 73 8.96 -1.60 -6.36
N SER A 74 8.25 -2.01 -7.41
CA SER A 74 7.45 -1.11 -8.25
C SER A 74 6.36 -0.40 -7.45
N PHE A 75 5.66 -1.11 -6.57
CA PHE A 75 4.67 -0.53 -5.65
C PHE A 75 5.31 0.44 -4.66
N CYS A 76 6.43 0.09 -4.03
CA CYS A 76 7.12 0.99 -3.10
C CYS A 76 7.58 2.28 -3.81
N MET A 77 8.16 2.15 -4.99
CA MET A 77 8.62 3.30 -5.78
C MET A 77 7.46 4.19 -6.23
N SER A 78 6.33 3.62 -6.66
CA SER A 78 5.16 4.38 -7.11
C SER A 78 4.49 5.13 -5.95
N VAL A 79 4.35 4.50 -4.78
CA VAL A 79 3.80 5.13 -3.58
C VAL A 79 4.71 6.24 -3.07
N LEU A 80 6.03 6.01 -3.01
CA LEU A 80 6.98 7.04 -2.60
C LEU A 80 6.97 8.23 -3.56
N LEU A 81 6.89 7.99 -4.87
CA LEU A 81 6.84 9.06 -5.87
C LEU A 81 5.55 9.87 -5.74
N LEU A 82 4.42 9.18 -5.58
CA LEU A 82 3.13 9.83 -5.33
C LEU A 82 3.15 10.67 -4.05
N PHE A 83 3.71 10.13 -2.97
CA PHE A 83 3.85 10.84 -1.69
C PHE A 83 4.69 12.11 -1.86
N VAL A 84 5.88 12.01 -2.46
CA VAL A 84 6.76 13.17 -2.70
C VAL A 84 6.06 14.23 -3.55
N TRP A 85 5.29 13.81 -4.56
CA TRP A 85 4.55 14.75 -5.40
C TRP A 85 3.43 15.46 -4.65
N ILE A 86 2.65 14.74 -3.83
CA ILE A 86 1.59 15.32 -2.97
C ILE A 86 2.17 16.35 -1.99
N GLU A 87 3.28 16.01 -1.32
CA GLU A 87 3.97 16.92 -0.41
C GLU A 87 4.55 18.16 -1.12
N SER A 88 4.74 18.07 -2.44
CA SER A 88 5.17 19.19 -3.28
C SER A 88 4.01 20.04 -3.81
N SER A 89 2.78 19.83 -3.32
CA SER A 89 1.58 20.56 -3.74
C SER A 89 1.69 22.08 -3.64
N ASN A 90 2.45 22.59 -2.65
CA ASN A 90 2.71 24.03 -2.50
C ASN A 90 3.46 24.65 -3.70
N GLU A 91 4.12 23.84 -4.55
CA GLU A 91 4.89 24.30 -5.71
C GLU A 91 4.19 24.03 -7.05
N TYR A 92 2.96 23.50 -7.03
CA TYR A 92 2.23 23.16 -8.26
C TYR A 92 2.06 24.34 -9.21
N PHE A 93 1.81 25.54 -8.66
CA PHE A 93 1.70 26.75 -9.47
C PHE A 93 3.02 27.10 -10.18
N GLY A 94 4.16 26.99 -9.46
CA GLY A 94 5.48 27.24 -10.03
C GLY A 94 5.82 26.23 -11.12
N PHE A 95 5.50 24.95 -10.89
CA PHE A 95 5.65 23.90 -11.89
C PHE A 95 4.81 24.17 -13.15
N ASP A 96 3.52 24.49 -12.98
CA ASP A 96 2.61 24.77 -14.09
C ASP A 96 3.08 25.98 -14.91
N TRP A 97 3.62 27.00 -14.24
CA TRP A 97 4.23 28.16 -14.88
C TRP A 97 5.45 27.81 -15.74
N VAL A 98 6.34 26.95 -15.24
CA VAL A 98 7.52 26.50 -16.01
C VAL A 98 7.11 25.70 -17.25
N ILE A 99 6.12 24.81 -17.12
CA ILE A 99 5.61 24.05 -18.25
C ILE A 99 4.92 24.98 -19.26
N PHE A 100 4.18 25.99 -18.79
CA PHE A 100 3.59 27.02 -19.64
C PHE A 100 4.65 27.76 -20.45
N LEU A 101 5.75 28.19 -19.83
CA LEU A 101 6.85 28.86 -20.53
C LEU A 101 7.46 27.99 -21.64
N GLY A 102 7.54 26.66 -21.43
CA GLY A 102 8.08 25.73 -22.42
C GLY A 102 7.09 25.33 -23.53
N THR A 103 5.81 25.22 -23.21
CA THR A 103 4.77 24.70 -24.14
C THR A 103 3.91 25.79 -24.78
N GLY A 104 3.85 26.98 -24.19
CA GLY A 104 2.97 28.08 -24.57
C GLY A 104 1.50 27.87 -24.19
N PHE A 105 1.14 26.76 -23.52
CA PHE A 105 -0.24 26.41 -23.18
C PHE A 105 -0.44 26.29 -21.67
N TRP A 106 -1.34 27.13 -21.14
CA TRP A 106 -1.67 27.13 -19.71
C TRP A 106 -2.63 26.00 -19.37
N PHE A 107 -2.20 25.09 -18.52
CA PHE A 107 -3.00 23.98 -18.03
C PHE A 107 -2.51 23.53 -16.64
N PHE A 108 -3.36 22.80 -15.91
CA PHE A 108 -3.03 22.23 -14.60
C PHE A 108 -2.15 20.96 -14.74
N TRP A 109 -0.97 21.12 -15.34
CA TRP A 109 -0.02 20.03 -15.62
C TRP A 109 0.39 19.27 -14.36
N SER A 110 0.47 19.96 -13.23
CA SER A 110 0.73 19.44 -11.89
C SER A 110 -0.31 18.40 -11.45
N ILE A 111 -1.60 18.68 -11.70
CA ILE A 111 -2.72 17.79 -11.40
C ILE A 111 -2.76 16.62 -12.38
N VAL A 112 -2.43 16.83 -13.66
CA VAL A 112 -2.27 15.74 -14.62
C VAL A 112 -1.18 14.78 -14.15
N LEU A 113 -0.03 15.31 -13.71
CA LEU A 113 1.08 14.50 -13.21
C LEU A 113 0.71 13.77 -11.91
N LEU A 114 -0.02 14.44 -11.00
CA LEU A 114 -0.55 13.81 -9.79
C LEU A 114 -1.49 12.64 -10.13
N SER A 115 -2.41 12.83 -11.08
CA SER A 115 -3.31 11.79 -11.56
C SER A 115 -2.53 10.61 -12.16
N PHE A 116 -1.51 10.90 -12.97
CA PHE A 116 -0.64 9.88 -13.56
C PHE A 116 0.08 9.04 -12.49
N PHE A 117 0.71 9.68 -11.49
CA PHE A 117 1.33 8.96 -10.37
C PHE A 117 0.30 8.18 -9.53
N GLY A 118 -0.89 8.75 -9.34
CA GLY A 118 -2.01 8.09 -8.68
C GLY A 118 -2.43 6.80 -9.39
N ILE A 119 -2.53 6.82 -10.72
CA ILE A 119 -2.86 5.65 -11.54
C ILE A 119 -1.77 4.58 -11.44
N LEU A 120 -0.48 4.96 -11.49
CA LEU A 120 0.63 4.01 -11.35
C LEU A 120 0.62 3.33 -9.96
N ALA A 121 0.41 4.11 -8.90
CA ALA A 121 0.32 3.61 -7.54
C ALA A 121 -0.91 2.70 -7.36
N ALA A 122 -2.08 3.10 -7.85
CA ALA A 122 -3.30 2.30 -7.78
C ALA A 122 -3.16 0.97 -8.55
N TYR A 123 -2.57 1.01 -9.75
CA TYR A 123 -2.34 -0.18 -10.57
C TYR A 123 -1.42 -1.19 -9.87
N THR A 124 -0.27 -0.73 -9.37
CA THR A 124 0.69 -1.58 -8.65
C THR A 124 0.13 -2.10 -7.33
N SER A 125 -0.65 -1.28 -6.61
CA SER A 125 -1.38 -1.69 -5.40
C SER A 125 -2.38 -2.80 -5.68
N LEU A 126 -3.19 -2.65 -6.74
CA LEU A 126 -4.20 -3.63 -7.14
C LEU A 126 -3.54 -4.99 -7.46
N LEU A 127 -2.46 -4.98 -8.24
CA LEU A 127 -1.71 -6.20 -8.55
C LEU A 127 -1.10 -6.84 -7.29
N LEU A 128 -0.56 -6.04 -6.37
CA LEU A 128 0.01 -6.54 -5.13
C LEU A 128 -1.08 -7.18 -4.23
N VAL A 129 -2.24 -6.54 -4.11
CA VAL A 129 -3.39 -7.09 -3.38
C VAL A 129 -3.86 -8.39 -4.02
N LEU A 130 -4.06 -8.43 -5.34
CA LEU A 130 -4.44 -9.67 -6.04
C LEU A 130 -3.40 -10.78 -5.83
N GLY A 131 -2.11 -10.47 -5.92
CA GLY A 131 -1.03 -11.41 -5.63
C GLY A 131 -1.06 -11.92 -4.18
N SER A 132 -1.31 -11.04 -3.22
CA SER A 132 -1.41 -11.42 -1.80
C SER A 132 -2.62 -12.32 -1.51
N LEU A 133 -3.77 -12.08 -2.16
CA LEU A 133 -4.96 -12.92 -2.06
C LEU A 133 -4.73 -14.31 -2.68
N LEU A 134 -4.02 -14.39 -3.80
CA LEU A 134 -3.64 -15.66 -4.42
C LEU A 134 -2.68 -16.46 -3.53
N LEU A 135 -1.73 -15.78 -2.88
CA LEU A 135 -0.84 -16.40 -1.89
C LEU A 135 -1.60 -16.91 -0.67
N TRP A 136 -2.59 -16.14 -0.19
CA TRP A 136 -3.45 -16.54 0.91
C TRP A 136 -4.23 -17.82 0.59
N GLU A 137 -4.73 -17.92 -0.65
CA GLU A 137 -5.45 -19.10 -1.14
C GLU A 137 -4.53 -20.28 -1.50
N GLY A 138 -3.21 -20.08 -1.44
CA GLY A 138 -2.20 -21.11 -1.73
C GLY A 138 -2.10 -21.46 -3.22
N ILE A 139 -2.49 -20.55 -4.11
CA ILE A 139 -2.45 -20.71 -5.56
C ILE A 139 -1.08 -20.25 -6.09
N GLU A 140 -0.56 -20.95 -7.10
CA GLU A 140 0.69 -20.56 -7.76
C GLU A 140 0.57 -19.19 -8.43
N LEU A 141 1.49 -18.29 -8.11
CA LEU A 141 1.58 -16.97 -8.74
C LEU A 141 2.06 -17.13 -10.19
N TYR A 142 1.17 -16.85 -11.13
CA TYR A 142 1.51 -16.75 -12.54
C TYR A 142 1.13 -15.37 -13.06
N LEU A 143 2.11 -14.48 -13.15
CA LEU A 143 1.87 -13.13 -13.65
C LEU A 143 1.93 -13.13 -15.18
N HIS A 144 0.89 -12.57 -15.81
CA HIS A 144 0.84 -12.47 -17.26
C HIS A 144 2.00 -11.63 -17.84
N TRP A 145 2.42 -11.94 -19.07
CA TRP A 145 3.51 -11.21 -19.75
C TRP A 145 3.22 -9.72 -19.91
N CYS A 146 1.95 -9.33 -20.14
CA CYS A 146 1.56 -7.94 -20.23
C CYS A 146 1.85 -7.17 -18.92
N HIS A 147 1.46 -7.73 -17.78
CA HIS A 147 1.72 -7.10 -16.48
C HIS A 147 3.21 -7.08 -16.14
N LYS A 148 3.98 -8.08 -16.56
CA LYS A 148 5.45 -8.06 -16.41
C LYS A 148 6.09 -6.87 -17.13
N ILE A 149 5.66 -6.63 -18.38
CA ILE A 149 6.13 -5.48 -19.16
C ILE A 149 5.69 -4.17 -18.49
N LEU A 150 4.44 -4.09 -18.05
CA LEU A 150 3.89 -2.89 -17.42
C LEU A 150 4.58 -2.55 -16.09
N ILE A 151 4.90 -3.56 -15.25
CA ILE A 151 5.69 -3.37 -14.02
C ILE A 151 7.08 -2.83 -14.35
N LEU A 152 7.75 -3.40 -15.35
CA LEU A 152 9.08 -2.90 -15.76
C LEU A 152 8.99 -1.45 -16.23
N LEU A 153 7.96 -1.11 -17.02
CA LEU A 153 7.70 0.26 -17.45
C LEU A 153 7.48 1.19 -16.26
N VAL A 154 6.66 0.79 -15.27
CA VAL A 154 6.44 1.58 -14.04
C VAL A 154 7.76 1.82 -13.30
N ILE A 155 8.59 0.79 -13.11
CA ILE A 155 9.90 0.94 -12.44
C ILE A 155 10.77 1.95 -13.18
N LEU A 156 10.87 1.85 -14.51
CA LEU A 156 11.66 2.76 -15.34
C LEU A 156 11.14 4.19 -15.24
N THR A 157 9.83 4.39 -15.37
CA THR A 157 9.19 5.71 -15.27
C THR A 157 9.40 6.30 -13.88
N CYS A 158 9.17 5.55 -12.80
CA CYS A 158 9.41 6.05 -11.44
C CYS A 158 10.88 6.42 -11.23
N SER A 159 11.81 5.58 -11.69
CA SER A 159 13.25 5.84 -11.56
C SER A 159 13.68 7.11 -12.30
N PHE A 160 13.11 7.36 -13.48
CA PHE A 160 13.33 8.59 -14.24
C PHE A 160 12.85 9.84 -13.49
N PHE A 161 11.63 9.81 -12.95
CA PHE A 161 11.11 10.94 -12.17
C PHE A 161 11.90 11.18 -10.88
N PHE A 162 12.28 10.12 -10.16
CA PHE A 162 13.15 10.25 -9.00
C PHE A 162 14.50 10.86 -9.36
N TRP A 163 15.11 10.44 -10.48
CA TRP A 163 16.35 11.03 -10.96
C TRP A 163 16.22 12.54 -11.21
N ILE A 164 15.11 12.98 -11.81
CA ILE A 164 14.80 14.41 -11.97
C ILE A 164 14.69 15.10 -10.61
N LEU A 165 13.89 14.56 -9.68
CA LEU A 165 13.69 15.13 -8.35
C LEU A 165 15.01 15.21 -7.55
N PHE A 166 15.87 14.20 -7.62
CA PHE A 166 17.18 14.22 -6.95
C PHE A 166 18.14 15.24 -7.57
N THR A 167 18.03 15.49 -8.87
CA THR A 167 18.94 16.39 -9.58
C THR A 167 18.53 17.85 -9.40
N TYR A 168 17.25 18.17 -9.59
CA TYR A 168 16.74 19.53 -9.66
C TYR A 168 16.10 20.04 -8.36
N TRP A 169 15.77 19.14 -7.44
CA TRP A 169 14.89 19.45 -6.30
C TRP A 169 15.58 19.27 -4.93
N LYS A 170 16.90 19.52 -4.88
CA LYS A 170 17.75 19.25 -3.71
C LYS A 170 17.29 19.94 -2.42
N ASP A 171 16.90 21.21 -2.51
CA ASP A 171 16.61 22.02 -1.33
C ASP A 171 15.28 21.67 -0.64
N ARG A 172 14.37 20.97 -1.33
CA ARG A 172 13.04 20.63 -0.80
C ARG A 172 12.92 19.20 -0.28
N TRP A 173 13.97 18.38 -0.36
CA TRP A 173 13.99 17.08 0.33
C TRP A 173 13.84 17.23 1.85
N LEU A 174 14.18 18.40 2.40
CA LEU A 174 13.90 18.75 3.79
C LEU A 174 12.40 18.74 4.09
N THR A 175 11.56 19.29 3.20
CA THR A 175 10.10 19.30 3.35
C THR A 175 9.54 17.88 3.38
N VAL A 176 10.02 17.01 2.48
CA VAL A 176 9.64 15.59 2.45
C VAL A 176 10.10 14.86 3.72
N GLY A 177 11.29 15.18 4.23
CA GLY A 177 11.79 14.60 5.48
C GLY A 177 10.96 15.02 6.69
N LEU A 178 10.61 16.30 6.78
CA LEU A 178 9.76 16.86 7.83
C LEU A 178 8.34 16.26 7.78
N SER A 179 7.75 16.13 6.60
CA SER A 179 6.43 15.50 6.47
C SER A 179 6.48 14.03 6.86
N LEU A 180 7.51 13.29 6.45
CA LEU A 180 7.70 11.91 6.89
C LEU A 180 7.82 11.79 8.42
N GLN A 181 8.47 12.76 9.08
CA GLN A 181 8.57 12.80 10.54
C GLN A 181 7.21 13.04 11.21
N VAL A 182 6.36 13.89 10.62
CA VAL A 182 4.97 14.09 11.05
C VAL A 182 4.13 12.82 10.84
N PHE A 183 4.34 12.10 9.73
CA PHE A 183 3.63 10.86 9.42
C PHE A 183 4.19 9.62 10.12
N ALA A 184 5.41 9.68 10.66
CA ALA A 184 6.09 8.57 11.33
C ALA A 184 5.24 7.83 12.38
N PRO A 185 4.52 8.49 13.32
CA PRO A 185 3.67 7.78 14.29
C PRO A 185 2.51 7.03 13.62
N TYR A 186 1.94 7.56 12.55
CA TYR A 186 0.86 6.90 11.81
C TYR A 186 1.38 5.69 11.02
N ILE A 187 2.53 5.83 10.37
CA ILE A 187 3.21 4.72 9.68
C ILE A 187 3.57 3.61 10.67
N HIS A 188 4.05 3.98 11.86
CA HIS A 188 4.37 3.04 12.93
C HIS A 188 3.15 2.25 13.41
N LEU A 189 2.05 2.95 13.72
CA LEU A 189 0.80 2.32 14.16
C LEU A 189 0.21 1.40 13.07
N SER A 190 0.24 1.86 11.82
CA SER A 190 -0.15 1.04 10.65
C SER A 190 0.71 -0.22 10.53
N SER A 191 2.04 -0.08 10.68
CA SER A 191 2.98 -1.21 10.58
C SER A 191 2.76 -2.25 11.69
N ILE A 192 2.51 -1.82 12.93
CA ILE A 192 2.17 -2.74 14.03
C ILE A 192 0.87 -3.49 13.72
N SER A 193 -0.16 -2.78 13.25
CA SER A 193 -1.44 -3.39 12.90
C SER A 193 -1.28 -4.49 11.84
N VAL A 194 -0.49 -4.23 10.80
CA VAL A 194 -0.18 -5.22 9.75
C VAL A 194 0.58 -6.42 10.33
N MET A 195 1.58 -6.19 11.19
CA MET A 195 2.33 -7.27 11.83
C MET A 195 1.44 -8.16 12.71
N VAL A 196 0.49 -7.57 13.45
CA VAL A 196 -0.49 -8.31 14.24
C VAL A 196 -1.36 -9.18 13.33
N MET A 197 -1.88 -8.64 12.23
CA MET A 197 -2.68 -9.41 11.28
C MET A 197 -1.89 -10.56 10.63
N LEU A 198 -0.61 -10.35 10.33
CA LEU A 198 0.27 -11.37 9.77
C LEU A 198 0.73 -12.43 10.79
N SER A 199 0.66 -12.14 12.09
CA SER A 199 1.11 -13.06 13.15
C SER A 199 0.36 -14.39 13.12
N TRP A 200 -0.95 -14.38 12.85
CA TRP A 200 -1.79 -15.58 12.84
C TRP A 200 -1.47 -16.53 11.67
N PRO A 201 -1.41 -16.06 10.40
CA PRO A 201 -0.95 -16.87 9.27
C PRO A 201 0.46 -17.43 9.47
N VAL A 202 1.39 -16.60 9.97
CA VAL A 202 2.78 -17.01 10.20
C VAL A 202 2.84 -18.09 11.27
N ALA A 203 2.14 -17.92 12.39
CA ALA A 203 2.07 -18.93 13.44
C ALA A 203 1.48 -20.25 12.93
N PHE A 204 0.37 -20.19 12.19
CA PHE A 204 -0.24 -21.38 11.59
C PHE A 204 0.72 -22.09 10.62
N TYR A 205 1.42 -21.34 9.78
CA TYR A 205 2.40 -21.87 8.83
C TYR A 205 3.60 -22.52 9.53
N LEU A 206 4.11 -21.92 10.60
CA LEU A 206 5.19 -22.47 11.42
C LEU A 206 4.76 -23.77 12.11
N ILE A 207 3.55 -23.82 12.70
CA ILE A 207 2.99 -25.03 13.33
C ILE A 207 2.74 -26.12 12.28
N TYR A 208 2.22 -25.76 11.10
CA TYR A 208 2.02 -26.68 10.00
C TYR A 208 3.33 -27.31 9.51
N LEU A 209 4.38 -26.50 9.34
CA LEU A 209 5.73 -26.96 9.00
C LEU A 209 6.30 -27.91 10.06
N GLU A 210 6.05 -27.63 11.34
CA GLU A 210 6.45 -28.50 12.45
C GLU A 210 5.66 -29.82 12.44
N GLY A 211 4.35 -29.76 12.18
CA GLY A 211 3.44 -30.91 12.10
C GLY A 211 3.74 -31.87 10.94
N GLU A 212 3.92 -31.35 9.72
CA GLU A 212 4.43 -32.14 8.58
C GLU A 212 5.83 -32.70 8.87
N GLY A 213 6.63 -31.93 9.62
CA GLY A 213 7.93 -32.35 10.12
C GLY A 213 7.85 -33.60 10.99
N ARG A 214 6.82 -33.71 11.83
CA ARG A 214 6.56 -34.82 12.76
C ARG A 214 6.11 -36.10 12.06
N ILE A 215 5.23 -35.99 11.06
CA ILE A 215 4.65 -37.11 10.30
C ILE A 215 5.66 -37.71 9.32
N ARG A 216 6.47 -36.89 8.65
CA ARG A 216 7.48 -37.37 7.69
C ARG A 216 8.79 -37.87 8.33
N ARG A 217 8.84 -38.02 9.67
CA ARG A 217 9.99 -38.62 10.40
C ARG A 217 10.19 -40.10 10.09
N TYR A 218 9.17 -40.75 9.53
CA TYR A 218 9.17 -42.20 9.35
C TYR A 218 9.76 -42.68 8.00
N GLN A 219 10.03 -41.79 7.02
CA GLN A 219 10.16 -42.25 5.62
C GLN A 219 11.24 -41.62 4.71
N MET A 220 12.28 -40.91 5.19
CA MET A 220 13.41 -40.51 4.30
C MET A 220 14.67 -40.00 5.04
N THR A 221 15.83 -40.11 4.37
CA THR A 221 17.21 -39.87 4.85
C THR A 221 17.47 -38.51 5.52
N CYS A 222 18.27 -38.54 6.60
CA CYS A 222 18.33 -37.50 7.65
C CYS A 222 19.15 -36.24 7.35
N TYR A 223 20.07 -36.25 6.37
CA TYR A 223 21.13 -35.23 6.28
C TYR A 223 20.72 -33.97 5.48
N GLU A 224 20.19 -34.10 4.25
CA GLU A 224 19.75 -32.95 3.46
C GLU A 224 18.45 -32.31 4.00
N ARG A 225 17.61 -33.12 4.65
CA ARG A 225 16.27 -32.74 5.12
C ARG A 225 16.27 -31.79 6.32
N LYS A 226 17.27 -31.90 7.21
CA LYS A 226 17.35 -31.07 8.43
C LYS A 226 17.83 -29.65 8.10
N ARG A 227 18.65 -29.49 7.05
CA ARG A 227 19.19 -28.21 6.59
C ARG A 227 18.12 -27.34 5.93
N ASN A 228 17.33 -27.88 4.99
CA ASN A 228 16.32 -27.11 4.23
C ASN A 228 15.09 -26.70 5.07
N LYS A 229 14.73 -27.49 6.10
CA LYS A 229 13.59 -27.21 6.99
C LYS A 229 13.89 -26.12 8.01
N ARG A 230 15.02 -26.26 8.72
CA ARG A 230 15.48 -25.21 9.63
C ARG A 230 15.77 -23.94 8.86
N SER A 231 16.35 -24.02 7.66
CA SER A 231 16.58 -22.82 6.86
C SER A 231 15.28 -22.12 6.45
N LEU A 232 14.21 -22.85 6.10
CA LEU A 232 12.93 -22.22 5.75
C LEU A 232 12.22 -21.61 6.97
N GLN A 233 12.18 -22.34 8.09
CA GLN A 233 11.61 -21.84 9.35
C GLN A 233 12.37 -20.60 9.86
N VAL A 234 13.69 -20.63 9.78
CA VAL A 234 14.56 -19.49 10.10
C VAL A 234 14.37 -18.35 9.09
N ALA A 235 14.27 -18.64 7.79
CA ALA A 235 14.10 -17.64 6.74
C ALA A 235 12.78 -16.88 6.81
N ILE A 236 11.77 -17.40 7.51
CA ILE A 236 10.46 -16.74 7.69
C ILE A 236 10.31 -16.20 9.11
N GLY A 237 10.65 -17.01 10.12
CA GLY A 237 10.52 -16.62 11.52
C GLY A 237 11.47 -15.50 11.92
N VAL A 238 12.76 -15.60 11.57
CA VAL A 238 13.75 -14.59 11.97
C VAL A 238 13.43 -13.20 11.41
N PRO A 239 13.15 -13.00 10.10
CA PRO A 239 12.81 -11.66 9.62
C PRO A 239 11.53 -11.11 10.24
N PHE A 240 10.51 -11.94 10.49
CA PHE A 240 9.29 -11.50 11.17
C PHE A 240 9.60 -10.96 12.58
N PHE A 241 10.38 -11.71 13.37
CA PHE A 241 10.80 -11.27 14.70
C PHE A 241 11.70 -10.04 14.67
N LEU A 242 12.65 -9.95 13.74
CA LEU A 242 13.53 -8.80 13.58
C LEU A 242 12.75 -7.54 13.21
N ILE A 243 11.83 -7.62 12.24
CA ILE A 243 10.98 -6.50 11.85
C ILE A 243 10.14 -6.05 13.04
N LEU A 244 9.54 -6.98 13.78
CA LEU A 244 8.76 -6.67 14.96
C LEU A 244 9.58 -5.97 16.05
N LEU A 245 10.80 -6.47 16.30
CA LEU A 245 11.73 -5.85 17.25
C LEU A 245 12.10 -4.43 16.82
N CYS A 246 12.47 -4.23 15.54
CA CYS A 246 12.77 -2.91 15.00
C CYS A 246 11.57 -1.97 15.15
N LEU A 247 10.35 -2.43 14.84
CA LEU A 247 9.14 -1.64 15.02
C LEU A 247 8.89 -1.28 16.49
N TYR A 248 9.18 -2.16 17.45
CA TYR A 248 9.06 -1.81 18.87
C TYR A 248 10.12 -0.81 19.35
N LEU A 249 11.31 -0.79 18.73
CA LEU A 249 12.37 0.18 19.05
C LEU A 249 12.16 1.53 18.34
N LEU A 250 11.46 1.54 17.21
CA LEU A 250 11.27 2.72 16.36
C LEU A 250 10.68 3.95 17.08
N PRO A 251 9.71 3.83 18.01
CA PRO A 251 9.18 4.96 18.78
C PRO A 251 10.23 5.76 19.55
N LEU A 252 11.36 5.15 19.91
CA LEU A 252 12.46 5.83 20.60
C LEU A 252 13.15 6.88 19.71
N GLY A 253 13.00 6.76 18.38
CA GLY A 253 13.55 7.69 17.39
C GLY A 253 12.53 8.66 16.78
N ILE A 254 11.24 8.55 17.13
CA ILE A 254 10.21 9.45 16.62
C ILE A 254 10.20 10.70 17.50
N TYR A 255 10.83 11.76 17.01
CA TYR A 255 10.72 13.10 17.59
C TYR A 255 9.67 13.90 16.83
N SER A 256 8.86 14.69 17.52
CA SER A 256 7.96 15.63 16.84
C SER A 256 8.75 16.89 16.45
N PRO A 257 8.79 17.28 15.16
CA PRO A 257 9.46 18.51 14.76
C PRO A 257 8.73 19.76 15.29
N CYS A 258 7.46 19.61 15.70
CA CYS A 258 6.64 20.71 16.20
C CYS A 258 6.78 20.95 17.71
N ILE A 259 7.41 20.02 18.45
CA ILE A 259 7.57 20.13 19.90
C ILE A 259 9.04 20.35 20.21
N GLN A 260 9.40 21.61 20.41
CA GLN A 260 10.74 22.00 20.81
C GLN A 260 10.86 21.96 22.34
N GLU A 261 11.99 21.45 22.84
CA GLU A 261 12.31 21.48 24.28
C GLU A 261 12.33 22.93 24.77
N LYS A 262 11.86 23.16 26.01
CA LYS A 262 11.78 24.50 26.58
C LYS A 262 13.12 25.23 26.58
N ASP A 263 14.21 24.49 26.80
CA ASP A 263 15.56 25.03 26.90
C ASP A 263 16.14 25.42 25.53
N LYS A 264 15.52 24.95 24.44
CA LYS A 264 15.85 25.30 23.06
C LYS A 264 14.96 26.40 22.50
N LEU A 265 13.93 26.84 23.23
CA LEU A 265 13.09 27.96 22.80
C LEU A 265 13.86 29.27 22.98
N GLY A 266 13.76 30.16 21.98
CA GLY A 266 14.22 31.53 22.12
C GLY A 266 13.49 32.27 23.25
N PRO A 267 13.99 33.44 23.68
CA PRO A 267 13.28 34.28 24.65
C PRO A 267 11.86 34.55 24.16
N LYS A 268 10.91 34.59 25.09
CA LYS A 268 9.51 34.88 24.77
C LYS A 268 9.45 36.23 24.02
N PRO A 269 8.82 36.28 22.84
CA PRO A 269 8.71 37.52 22.08
C PRO A 269 7.91 38.58 22.85
N ASN A 270 8.37 39.84 22.80
CA ASN A 270 7.74 40.94 23.53
C ASN A 270 6.33 41.22 23.00
N PHE A 271 6.22 41.53 21.71
CA PHE A 271 4.95 41.77 21.02
C PHE A 271 5.10 41.58 19.51
N PHE A 272 3.99 41.33 18.83
CA PHE A 272 3.91 41.22 17.38
C PHE A 272 3.11 42.40 16.81
N GLY A 273 3.51 42.89 15.64
CA GLY A 273 2.76 43.89 14.89
C GLY A 273 1.61 43.23 14.14
N HIS A 274 0.41 43.23 14.72
CA HIS A 274 -0.81 42.72 14.10
C HIS A 274 -1.21 43.59 12.91
N ARG A 275 -1.17 43.04 11.70
CA ARG A 275 -1.26 43.77 10.42
C ARG A 275 -0.26 44.93 10.30
N GLY A 276 0.90 44.81 10.96
CA GLY A 276 1.87 45.88 11.15
C GLY A 276 1.54 46.76 12.36
N ALA A 277 1.57 48.08 12.19
CA ALA A 277 1.21 49.08 13.20
C ALA A 277 0.00 49.93 12.71
N PRO A 278 -1.23 49.40 12.80
CA PRO A 278 -2.43 50.00 12.20
C PRO A 278 -2.81 51.38 12.78
N MET A 279 -2.30 51.71 13.97
CA MET A 279 -2.47 53.04 14.58
C MET A 279 -1.54 54.11 13.98
N LEU A 280 -0.48 53.70 13.26
CA LEU A 280 0.56 54.58 12.72
C LEU A 280 0.63 54.57 11.18
N GLY A 281 -0.01 53.60 10.54
CA GLY A 281 -0.13 53.51 9.09
C GLY A 281 -1.28 52.59 8.69
N PRO A 282 -1.69 52.58 7.42
CA PRO A 282 -2.75 51.70 6.94
C PRO A 282 -2.38 50.21 7.13
N GLU A 283 -3.31 49.42 7.65
CA GLU A 283 -3.11 47.99 7.93
C GLU A 283 -2.68 47.16 6.70
N ASN A 284 -1.91 46.09 6.92
CA ASN A 284 -1.41 45.19 5.86
C ASN A 284 -0.64 45.92 4.73
N THR A 285 0.06 47.02 5.05
CA THR A 285 0.93 47.74 4.11
C THR A 285 2.38 47.73 4.55
N MET A 286 3.30 47.91 3.59
CA MET A 286 4.75 48.03 3.88
C MET A 286 5.03 49.13 4.90
N MET A 287 4.30 50.24 4.84
CA MET A 287 4.42 51.35 5.78
C MET A 287 4.07 50.92 7.22
N ALA A 288 2.97 50.19 7.41
CA ALA A 288 2.60 49.71 8.74
C ALA A 288 3.59 48.67 9.28
N PHE A 289 4.16 47.83 8.42
CA PHE A 289 5.20 46.88 8.79
C PHE A 289 6.50 47.57 9.20
N GLU A 290 6.97 48.56 8.43
CA GLU A 290 8.14 49.37 8.77
C GLU A 290 7.94 50.08 10.11
N LYS A 291 6.76 50.68 10.34
CA LYS A 291 6.43 51.31 11.63
C LYS A 291 6.45 50.31 12.79
N ALA A 292 5.95 49.09 12.60
CA ALA A 292 6.01 48.07 13.65
C ALA A 292 7.45 47.66 13.97
N VAL A 293 8.31 47.53 12.96
CA VAL A 293 9.74 47.23 13.14
C VAL A 293 10.47 48.38 13.84
N GLU A 294 10.20 49.64 13.46
CA GLU A 294 10.75 50.82 14.13
C GLU A 294 10.41 50.87 15.63
N HIS A 295 9.23 50.37 16.01
CA HIS A 295 8.79 50.31 17.40
C HIS A 295 9.30 49.06 18.15
N GLY A 296 10.11 48.21 17.50
CA GLY A 296 10.71 47.04 18.11
C GLY A 296 9.80 45.82 18.17
N ALA A 297 8.86 45.67 17.24
CA ALA A 297 8.07 44.46 17.11
C ALA A 297 8.99 43.24 16.89
N PHE A 298 8.74 42.16 17.64
CA PHE A 298 9.51 40.93 17.51
C PHE A 298 9.19 40.18 16.21
N GLY A 299 7.95 40.29 15.75
CA GLY A 299 7.50 39.73 14.49
C GLY A 299 6.29 40.47 13.95
N LEU A 300 5.95 40.15 12.71
CA LEU A 300 4.87 40.78 11.97
C LEU A 300 3.83 39.73 11.63
N GLU A 301 2.57 40.12 11.75
CA GLU A 301 1.44 39.33 11.29
C GLU A 301 0.79 40.06 10.11
N SER A 302 0.36 39.30 9.10
CA SER A 302 -0.25 39.81 7.88
C SER A 302 -1.33 38.85 7.42
N ASP A 303 -2.45 39.40 6.99
CA ASP A 303 -3.51 38.63 6.34
C ASP A 303 -3.20 38.49 4.84
N VAL A 304 -3.27 37.27 4.31
CA VAL A 304 -3.13 36.99 2.87
C VAL A 304 -4.44 36.43 2.35
N GLN A 305 -4.98 37.03 1.30
CA GLN A 305 -6.18 36.57 0.60
C GLN A 305 -5.83 36.39 -0.88
N MET A 306 -6.38 35.35 -1.52
CA MET A 306 -6.22 35.05 -2.95
C MET A 306 -7.51 35.35 -3.71
#